data_AF-A0A484CJS9-F1
#
_entry.id   AF-A0A484CJS9-F1
#
_cell.length_a   1.000
_cell.length_b   1.000
_cell.length_c   1.000
_cell.angle_alpha   90.00
_cell.angle_beta   90.00
_cell.angle_gamma   90.00
#
_symmetry.space_group_name_H-M   'P 1'
#
loop_
_entity.id
_entity.type
_entity.pdbx_description
1 polymer ?
#
loop_
_entity_poly.entity_id
_entity_poly.type
_entity_poly.pdbx_seq_one_letter_code
_entity_poly.pdbx_strand_id
1 'polypeptide(L)'
;MTPGPDGGPTTSGFRTDQSMMSGIRGGPVKMQKLLIELMVLVGVIGLSSGAVQRPDYDDTPNPEFLNPSWMARIPDDQPLSEVTMPGTHNTMALYGGVYAECQTWSLASQLRAGIRFLDIRVRHIKGNLTIHHGVSYQRAHFGHVLEGVADFLREYPNETVLMRLKEEFSETYDIYGAVVDYIHRYAHWDLLWHSRLVPTMREARGKLIILQDFSGPDLGMRYGSLDIADHWRVPTLLHVEEKWQSVYKHLEAAPVGNKAQIFLTYSSGAGVFAYPRAVAQRINAQLYGYLRAKTDLNQRFGISCTDMNPSPQSEVRPQSAVLVSSLVVVNIIWWMVMIAAIGLGATHLDSCPVQPNIPIYLIVLGTTSLLSLALTYTRANPGVGMVSIMCSVCTVILHLFSFCWFIAGSIWVYPVYPPDYTTHTSRYCHRTTYQFAFTVTTLVWVTTTFIFFGGCCFALLTCCNTIIAGRRLIPSRFSYYGATSDSQPTAGDV
;
A
#
# COMPACT_ATOMS: atom_id res chain seq x y z
N MET A 1 -4.71 20.50 97.36
CA MET A 1 -3.64 21.34 97.94
C MET A 1 -2.98 22.11 96.80
N THR A 2 -2.66 23.38 97.04
CA THR A 2 -1.88 24.31 96.20
C THR A 2 -0.54 24.60 96.92
N PRO A 3 0.44 25.37 96.38
CA PRO A 3 0.73 25.76 94.98
C PRO A 3 2.22 25.64 94.53
N GLY A 4 2.47 25.51 93.21
CA GLY A 4 3.61 26.10 92.44
C GLY A 4 5.08 25.87 92.88
N PRO A 5 6.04 26.67 92.36
CA PRO A 5 6.03 27.40 91.07
C PRO A 5 7.38 27.41 90.27
N ASP A 6 7.37 28.07 89.10
CA ASP A 6 8.46 28.78 88.38
C ASP A 6 9.70 28.07 87.77
N GLY A 7 10.12 28.57 86.58
CA GLY A 7 11.41 28.26 85.92
C GLY A 7 11.37 28.14 84.38
N GLY A 8 11.45 29.25 83.63
CA GLY A 8 11.64 29.26 82.16
C GLY A 8 13.11 29.41 81.72
N PRO A 9 13.44 29.81 80.46
CA PRO A 9 12.54 30.23 79.36
C PRO A 9 12.93 29.70 77.93
N THR A 10 12.13 30.09 76.90
CA THR A 10 12.46 30.38 75.47
C THR A 10 13.69 29.73 74.79
N THR A 11 13.67 29.18 73.57
CA THR A 11 12.95 29.48 72.30
C THR A 11 12.77 28.17 71.47
N SER A 12 12.27 28.03 70.22
CA SER A 12 11.33 28.74 69.30
C SER A 12 11.01 27.81 68.10
N GLY A 13 9.86 27.97 67.42
CA GLY A 13 9.56 27.28 66.15
C GLY A 13 8.19 27.65 65.59
N PHE A 14 8.05 27.79 64.26
CA PHE A 14 6.83 28.30 63.62
C PHE A 14 5.86 27.20 63.16
N ARG A 15 4.57 27.56 63.17
CA ARG A 15 3.41 26.85 62.60
C ARG A 15 3.66 26.31 61.17
N THR A 16 3.14 25.12 60.89
CA THR A 16 2.74 24.66 59.55
C THR A 16 1.40 23.93 59.61
N ASP A 17 0.60 24.06 58.54
CA ASP A 17 -0.82 23.68 58.51
C ASP A 17 -1.11 22.29 57.93
N GLN A 18 -2.35 21.83 58.11
CA GLN A 18 -2.88 20.57 57.59
C GLN A 18 -3.00 20.58 56.05
N SER A 19 -2.41 19.59 55.36
CA SER A 19 -3.01 18.95 54.18
C SER A 19 -2.27 17.65 53.81
N MET A 20 -2.79 16.93 52.80
CA MET A 20 -2.17 15.78 52.13
C MET A 20 -1.81 14.55 52.99
N MET A 21 -2.75 13.60 53.13
CA MET A 21 -2.47 12.16 53.10
C MET A 21 -3.75 11.37 52.78
N SER A 22 -4.30 11.57 51.58
CA SER A 22 -5.42 10.78 51.05
C SER A 22 -5.21 10.55 49.56
N GLY A 23 -5.18 9.27 49.16
CA GLY A 23 -5.05 8.86 47.76
C GLY A 23 -3.61 8.73 47.24
N ILE A 24 -3.07 7.50 47.27
CA ILE A 24 -2.55 6.77 46.10
C ILE A 24 -2.55 5.27 46.47
N ARG A 25 -3.52 4.52 45.94
CA ARG A 25 -3.47 3.06 45.81
C ARG A 25 -3.75 2.67 44.35
N GLY A 26 -2.97 3.26 43.44
CA GLY A 26 -2.91 2.84 42.04
C GLY A 26 -2.14 1.54 41.94
N GLY A 27 -2.83 0.40 41.91
CA GLY A 27 -2.20 -0.92 41.86
C GLY A 27 -1.42 -1.19 40.56
N PRO A 28 -0.52 -2.20 40.56
CA PRO A 28 0.39 -2.50 39.44
C PRO A 28 -0.32 -2.80 38.11
N VAL A 29 -1.60 -3.15 38.16
CA VAL A 29 -2.47 -3.45 36.99
C VAL A 29 -2.45 -2.33 35.94
N LYS A 30 -2.39 -1.05 36.32
CA LYS A 30 -2.34 0.05 35.33
C LYS A 30 -1.05 0.03 34.50
N MET A 31 0.10 -0.17 35.14
CA MET A 31 1.39 -0.22 34.46
C MET A 31 1.51 -1.49 33.60
N GLN A 32 1.01 -2.62 34.10
CA GLN A 32 0.95 -3.88 33.37
C GLN A 32 0.05 -3.79 32.12
N LYS A 33 -1.10 -3.12 32.21
CA LYS A 33 -1.99 -2.90 31.05
C LYS A 33 -1.36 -1.98 30.00
N LEU A 34 -0.72 -0.89 30.43
CA LEU A 34 0.00 0.03 29.54
C LEU A 34 1.17 -0.67 28.82
N LEU A 35 1.90 -1.54 29.52
CA LEU A 35 2.94 -2.38 28.92
C LEU A 35 2.37 -3.36 27.88
N ILE A 36 1.24 -4.01 28.15
CA ILE A 36 0.58 -4.92 27.19
C ILE A 36 0.11 -4.15 25.95
N GLU A 37 -0.52 -2.98 26.14
CA GLU A 37 -0.97 -2.12 25.03
C GLU A 37 0.20 -1.65 24.15
N LEU A 38 1.33 -1.28 24.76
CA LEU A 38 2.56 -0.90 24.04
C LEU A 38 3.23 -2.10 23.34
N MET A 39 3.26 -3.28 23.96
CA MET A 39 3.82 -4.51 23.38
C MET A 39 3.02 -5.00 22.18
N VAL A 40 1.68 -4.94 22.23
CA VAL A 40 0.80 -5.23 21.09
C VAL A 40 1.07 -4.25 19.93
N LEU A 41 1.30 -2.97 20.24
CA LEU A 41 1.68 -1.95 19.25
C LEU A 41 2.96 -2.35 18.49
N VAL A 42 4.02 -2.72 19.21
CA VAL A 42 5.30 -3.15 18.62
C VAL A 42 5.15 -4.44 17.80
N GLY A 43 4.37 -5.40 18.29
CA GLY A 43 4.10 -6.67 17.60
C GLY A 43 3.34 -6.51 16.27
N VAL A 44 2.44 -5.54 16.15
CA VAL A 44 1.72 -5.23 14.91
C VAL A 44 2.65 -4.62 13.85
N ILE A 45 3.54 -3.72 14.27
CA ILE A 45 4.30 -2.85 13.35
C ILE A 45 5.48 -3.57 12.68
N GLY A 46 5.97 -4.68 13.25
CA GLY A 46 7.13 -5.41 12.72
C GLY A 46 6.94 -6.09 11.35
N LEU A 47 5.71 -6.28 10.89
CA LEU A 47 5.40 -6.95 9.60
C LEU A 47 4.30 -6.27 8.76
N SER A 48 3.62 -5.24 9.27
CA SER A 48 2.57 -4.55 8.51
C SER A 48 3.12 -3.48 7.57
N SER A 49 3.41 -3.85 6.32
CA SER A 49 3.42 -2.88 5.21
C SER A 49 1.99 -2.37 5.01
N GLY A 50 1.60 -1.32 5.74
CA GLY A 50 0.28 -0.70 5.62
C GLY A 50 0.06 -0.14 4.22
N ALA A 51 -1.19 -0.20 3.74
CA ALA A 51 -1.58 0.44 2.49
C ALA A 51 -1.31 1.95 2.56
N VAL A 52 -0.85 2.51 1.44
CA VAL A 52 -0.40 3.90 1.34
C VAL A 52 -1.45 4.69 0.55
N GLN A 53 -1.94 5.77 1.17
CA GLN A 53 -2.92 6.68 0.59
C GLN A 53 -2.37 8.11 0.64
N ARG A 54 -2.26 8.74 -0.53
CA ARG A 54 -1.73 10.09 -0.75
C ARG A 54 -2.40 10.76 -1.96
N PRO A 55 -2.32 12.10 -2.10
CA PRO A 55 -2.83 12.82 -3.27
C PRO A 55 -2.21 12.39 -4.61
N ASP A 56 -1.05 11.76 -4.60
CA ASP A 56 -0.35 11.23 -5.78
C ASP A 56 -0.52 9.72 -5.99
N TYR A 57 -0.96 8.95 -4.99
CA TYR A 57 -0.91 7.49 -5.02
C TYR A 57 -1.84 6.85 -3.98
N ASP A 58 -2.58 5.81 -4.36
CA ASP A 58 -3.42 5.02 -3.47
C ASP A 58 -3.30 3.51 -3.80
N ASP A 59 -2.99 2.68 -2.80
CA ASP A 59 -3.10 1.21 -2.87
C ASP A 59 -3.97 0.59 -1.76
N THR A 60 -4.85 1.39 -1.16
CA THR A 60 -5.99 0.92 -0.36
C THR A 60 -7.06 0.27 -1.27
N PRO A 61 -7.99 -0.54 -0.72
CA PRO A 61 -9.01 -1.19 -1.55
C PRO A 61 -10.14 -0.26 -2.03
N ASN A 62 -10.27 0.96 -1.51
CA ASN A 62 -11.35 1.90 -1.87
C ASN A 62 -10.88 3.36 -1.85
N PRO A 63 -11.29 4.19 -2.83
CA PRO A 63 -10.99 5.62 -2.82
C PRO A 63 -11.67 6.33 -1.65
N GLU A 64 -10.99 7.32 -1.08
CA GLU A 64 -11.57 8.26 -0.11
C GLU A 64 -12.43 9.33 -0.80
N PHE A 65 -12.05 9.71 -2.03
CA PHE A 65 -12.71 10.75 -2.82
C PHE A 65 -13.56 10.18 -3.97
N LEU A 66 -14.78 10.71 -4.15
CA LEU A 66 -15.69 10.37 -5.25
C LEU A 66 -16.05 11.62 -6.05
N ASN A 67 -16.06 11.49 -7.38
CA ASN A 67 -16.38 12.55 -8.33
C ASN A 67 -17.10 11.94 -9.57
N PRO A 68 -18.29 11.33 -9.38
CA PRO A 68 -18.91 10.49 -10.41
C PRO A 68 -19.54 11.27 -11.57
N SER A 69 -19.71 12.59 -11.46
CA SER A 69 -20.48 13.41 -12.41
C SER A 69 -19.69 14.63 -12.91
N TRP A 70 -18.39 14.49 -13.14
CA TRP A 70 -17.49 15.63 -13.38
C TRP A 70 -17.57 16.18 -14.80
N MET A 71 -17.88 15.34 -15.80
CA MET A 71 -18.02 15.72 -17.21
C MET A 71 -19.33 16.47 -17.49
N ALA A 72 -20.31 16.37 -16.60
CA ALA A 72 -21.55 17.16 -16.62
C ALA A 72 -21.34 18.69 -16.62
N ARG A 73 -20.13 19.18 -16.28
CA ARG A 73 -19.77 20.62 -16.30
C ARG A 73 -19.05 21.07 -17.58
N ILE A 74 -18.69 20.14 -18.47
CA ILE A 74 -18.03 20.45 -19.74
C ILE A 74 -19.10 20.89 -20.76
N PRO A 75 -18.88 21.94 -21.56
CA PRO A 75 -19.78 22.33 -22.64
C PRO A 75 -20.07 21.18 -23.62
N ASP A 76 -21.29 21.14 -24.13
CA ASP A 76 -21.80 20.07 -25.02
C ASP A 76 -21.10 20.03 -26.39
N ASP A 77 -20.68 21.19 -26.87
CA ASP A 77 -20.02 21.42 -28.16
C ASP A 77 -18.49 21.20 -28.10
N GLN A 78 -17.92 21.04 -26.90
CA GLN A 78 -16.51 20.73 -26.71
C GLN A 78 -16.16 19.37 -27.35
N PRO A 79 -15.16 19.28 -28.24
CA PRO A 79 -14.67 17.99 -28.74
C PRO A 79 -14.04 17.15 -27.62
N LEU A 80 -14.32 15.85 -27.58
CA LEU A 80 -13.79 14.95 -26.55
C LEU A 80 -12.25 14.85 -26.57
N SER A 81 -11.62 15.14 -27.72
CA SER A 81 -10.17 15.27 -27.89
C SER A 81 -9.53 16.45 -27.14
N GLU A 82 -10.32 17.41 -26.67
CA GLU A 82 -9.83 18.52 -25.86
C GLU A 82 -10.05 18.33 -24.35
N VAL A 83 -10.75 17.26 -23.96
CA VAL A 83 -11.01 16.94 -22.55
C VAL A 83 -9.80 16.21 -21.95
N THR A 84 -9.18 16.82 -20.95
CA THR A 84 -8.24 16.14 -20.04
C THR A 84 -9.01 15.19 -19.12
N MET A 85 -8.62 13.92 -19.04
CA MET A 85 -9.31 12.93 -18.20
C MET A 85 -8.36 11.88 -17.58
N PRO A 86 -8.69 11.31 -16.40
CA PRO A 86 -7.90 10.24 -15.81
C PRO A 86 -8.36 8.86 -16.31
N GLY A 87 -7.39 7.96 -16.50
CA GLY A 87 -7.58 6.60 -17.00
C GLY A 87 -6.77 5.57 -16.22
N THR A 88 -7.15 4.29 -16.28
CA THR A 88 -6.38 3.20 -15.64
C THR A 88 -5.74 2.26 -16.64
N HIS A 89 -4.44 2.01 -16.46
CA HIS A 89 -3.71 0.95 -17.15
C HIS A 89 -4.08 -0.40 -16.53
N ASN A 90 -4.31 -1.41 -17.38
CA ASN A 90 -4.80 -2.74 -16.99
C ASN A 90 -5.90 -2.62 -15.90
N THR A 91 -6.98 -1.88 -16.19
CA THR A 91 -8.05 -1.44 -15.27
C THR A 91 -8.50 -2.50 -14.25
N MET A 92 -8.57 -3.75 -14.71
CA MET A 92 -9.11 -4.88 -13.94
C MET A 92 -8.03 -5.79 -13.35
N ALA A 93 -6.75 -5.42 -13.45
CA ALA A 93 -5.64 -6.22 -12.94
C ALA A 93 -5.43 -6.02 -11.42
N LEU A 94 -6.34 -6.65 -10.66
CA LEU A 94 -6.45 -6.61 -9.20
C LEU A 94 -5.77 -7.82 -8.52
N TYR A 95 -5.25 -8.78 -9.30
CA TYR A 95 -4.75 -10.06 -8.78
C TYR A 95 -3.51 -10.58 -9.52
N GLY A 96 -2.69 -11.33 -8.77
CA GLY A 96 -1.53 -12.07 -9.29
C GLY A 96 -0.20 -11.68 -8.62
N GLY A 97 -0.26 -10.89 -7.55
CA GLY A 97 0.92 -10.42 -6.84
C GLY A 97 1.63 -9.27 -7.55
N VAL A 98 2.78 -8.89 -7.00
CA VAL A 98 3.45 -7.60 -7.29
C VAL A 98 3.70 -7.32 -8.77
N TYR A 99 3.94 -8.34 -9.61
CA TYR A 99 4.21 -8.17 -11.04
C TYR A 99 2.96 -8.04 -11.92
N ALA A 100 1.79 -8.46 -11.43
CA ALA A 100 0.54 -8.47 -12.20
C ALA A 100 -0.49 -7.44 -11.69
N GLU A 101 -0.39 -7.00 -10.44
CA GLU A 101 -1.31 -6.02 -9.84
C GLU A 101 -0.97 -4.59 -10.26
N CYS A 102 -1.85 -4.00 -11.09
CA CYS A 102 -1.76 -2.60 -11.56
C CYS A 102 -2.72 -1.66 -10.81
N GLN A 103 -3.81 -2.20 -10.25
CA GLN A 103 -4.85 -1.44 -9.55
C GLN A 103 -5.28 -2.16 -8.26
N THR A 104 -5.86 -1.44 -7.30
CA THR A 104 -6.48 -2.01 -6.08
C THR A 104 -7.98 -1.75 -5.97
N TRP A 105 -8.46 -0.66 -6.57
CA TRP A 105 -9.88 -0.27 -6.57
C TRP A 105 -10.70 -1.12 -7.56
N SER A 106 -11.91 -1.51 -7.18
CA SER A 106 -12.87 -2.14 -8.12
C SER A 106 -13.23 -1.22 -9.29
N LEU A 107 -13.72 -1.77 -10.42
CA LEU A 107 -14.22 -0.97 -11.56
C LEU A 107 -15.24 0.09 -11.12
N ALA A 108 -16.23 -0.29 -10.30
CA ALA A 108 -17.24 0.63 -9.80
C ALA A 108 -16.63 1.72 -8.88
N SER A 109 -15.58 1.39 -8.12
CA SER A 109 -14.83 2.34 -7.31
C SER A 109 -14.03 3.32 -8.19
N GLN A 110 -13.35 2.84 -9.24
CA GLN A 110 -12.62 3.66 -10.20
C GLN A 110 -13.55 4.64 -10.95
N LEU A 111 -14.68 4.15 -11.47
CA LEU A 111 -15.67 4.97 -12.18
C LEU A 111 -16.27 6.05 -11.27
N ARG A 112 -16.60 5.72 -10.01
CA ARG A 112 -17.11 6.71 -9.05
C ARG A 112 -16.04 7.68 -8.52
N ALA A 113 -14.76 7.30 -8.49
CA ALA A 113 -13.64 8.22 -8.22
C ALA A 113 -13.42 9.23 -9.36
N GLY A 114 -13.91 8.94 -10.58
CA GLY A 114 -13.87 9.84 -11.74
C GLY A 114 -13.11 9.31 -12.96
N ILE A 115 -12.67 8.05 -12.96
CA ILE A 115 -11.98 7.43 -14.12
C ILE A 115 -12.92 7.35 -15.33
N ARG A 116 -12.45 7.75 -16.51
CA ARG A 116 -13.22 7.74 -17.77
C ARG A 116 -12.56 6.99 -18.92
N PHE A 117 -11.28 6.63 -18.79
CA PHE A 117 -10.61 5.70 -19.72
C PHE A 117 -10.26 4.38 -19.02
N LEU A 118 -10.55 3.26 -19.67
CA LEU A 118 -10.28 1.91 -19.18
C LEU A 118 -9.41 1.12 -20.18
N ASP A 119 -8.26 0.60 -19.74
CA ASP A 119 -7.44 -0.37 -20.48
C ASP A 119 -7.90 -1.79 -20.13
N ILE A 120 -8.89 -2.29 -20.88
CA ILE A 120 -9.53 -3.59 -20.67
C ILE A 120 -8.90 -4.61 -21.60
N ARG A 121 -8.31 -5.65 -21.00
CA ARG A 121 -7.59 -6.67 -21.75
C ARG A 121 -8.14 -8.06 -21.49
N VAL A 122 -8.42 -8.76 -22.59
CA VAL A 122 -9.10 -10.05 -22.61
C VAL A 122 -8.18 -11.15 -23.14
N ARG A 123 -8.42 -12.38 -22.70
CA ARG A 123 -7.96 -13.60 -23.38
C ARG A 123 -9.20 -14.33 -23.88
N HIS A 124 -9.20 -14.72 -25.14
CA HIS A 124 -10.27 -15.52 -25.71
C HIS A 124 -10.00 -17.00 -25.45
N ILE A 125 -10.91 -17.67 -24.74
CA ILE A 125 -10.83 -19.10 -24.44
C ILE A 125 -12.19 -19.74 -24.75
N LYS A 126 -12.27 -20.52 -25.85
CA LYS A 126 -13.47 -21.29 -26.24
C LYS A 126 -14.77 -20.46 -26.27
N GLY A 127 -14.75 -19.28 -26.90
CA GLY A 127 -15.89 -18.36 -26.97
C GLY A 127 -16.07 -17.45 -25.75
N ASN A 128 -15.32 -17.66 -24.67
CA ASN A 128 -15.37 -16.83 -23.47
C ASN A 128 -14.25 -15.76 -23.48
N LEU A 129 -14.59 -14.52 -23.18
CA LEU A 129 -13.65 -13.42 -22.98
C LEU A 129 -13.35 -13.24 -21.49
N THR A 130 -12.23 -13.80 -21.04
CA THR A 130 -11.73 -13.70 -19.66
C THR A 130 -10.79 -12.50 -19.51
N ILE A 131 -10.82 -11.80 -18.37
CA ILE A 131 -9.90 -10.69 -18.11
C ILE A 131 -8.52 -11.23 -17.71
N HIS A 132 -7.46 -10.70 -18.32
CA HIS A 132 -6.08 -11.13 -18.11
C HIS A 132 -5.10 -9.95 -18.03
N HIS A 133 -4.00 -10.14 -17.30
CA HIS A 133 -2.76 -9.37 -17.43
C HIS A 133 -1.62 -10.38 -17.55
N GLY A 134 -1.00 -10.45 -18.73
CA GLY A 134 -0.22 -11.60 -19.18
C GLY A 134 -0.94 -12.94 -18.91
N VAL A 135 -0.22 -13.88 -18.30
CA VAL A 135 -0.78 -15.19 -17.91
C VAL A 135 -1.73 -15.13 -16.70
N SER A 136 -1.78 -14.02 -15.95
CA SER A 136 -2.59 -13.92 -14.72
C SER A 136 -4.06 -13.66 -15.02
N TYR A 137 -4.92 -14.63 -14.68
CA TYR A 137 -6.37 -14.50 -14.76
C TYR A 137 -6.92 -13.61 -13.64
N GLN A 138 -7.64 -12.55 -14.02
CA GLN A 138 -8.08 -11.49 -13.11
C GLN A 138 -9.45 -11.75 -12.45
N ARG A 139 -9.90 -13.01 -12.40
CA ARG A 139 -11.14 -13.44 -11.72
C ARG A 139 -12.42 -12.75 -12.23
N ALA A 140 -12.37 -12.23 -13.46
CA ALA A 140 -13.47 -11.51 -14.10
C ALA A 140 -13.59 -11.88 -15.59
N HIS A 141 -14.77 -11.63 -16.16
CA HIS A 141 -15.06 -11.76 -17.58
C HIS A 141 -15.40 -10.40 -18.17
N PHE A 142 -15.31 -10.25 -19.49
CA PHE A 142 -15.67 -9.00 -20.18
C PHE A 142 -17.12 -8.55 -19.93
N GLY A 143 -18.05 -9.50 -19.70
CA GLY A 143 -19.43 -9.21 -19.32
C GLY A 143 -19.55 -8.36 -18.06
N HIS A 144 -18.80 -8.68 -17.00
CA HIS A 144 -18.80 -7.90 -15.74
C HIS A 144 -18.30 -6.45 -15.94
N VAL A 145 -17.49 -6.22 -16.98
CA VAL A 145 -17.00 -4.88 -17.32
C VAL A 145 -18.07 -4.10 -18.09
N LEU A 146 -18.74 -4.74 -19.05
CA LEU A 146 -19.86 -4.16 -19.79
C LEU A 146 -21.02 -3.82 -18.85
N GLU A 147 -21.42 -4.74 -17.97
CA GLU A 147 -22.44 -4.54 -16.93
C GLU A 147 -22.08 -3.35 -16.03
N GLY A 148 -20.85 -3.33 -15.48
CA GLY A 148 -20.40 -2.25 -14.60
C GLY A 148 -20.31 -0.87 -15.25
N VAL A 149 -20.06 -0.79 -16.56
CA VAL A 149 -20.06 0.46 -17.33
C VAL A 149 -21.48 0.87 -17.74
N ALA A 150 -22.33 -0.08 -18.14
CA ALA A 150 -23.74 0.19 -18.46
C ALA A 150 -24.50 0.70 -17.23
N ASP A 151 -24.26 0.10 -16.05
CA ASP A 151 -24.81 0.53 -14.76
C ASP A 151 -24.33 1.93 -14.39
N PHE A 152 -23.04 2.23 -14.56
CA PHE A 152 -22.48 3.55 -14.28
C PHE A 152 -23.03 4.64 -15.21
N LEU A 153 -23.10 4.40 -16.53
CA LEU A 153 -23.65 5.37 -17.49
C LEU A 153 -25.17 5.55 -17.32
N ARG A 154 -25.87 4.53 -16.82
CA ARG A 154 -27.29 4.60 -16.44
C ARG A 154 -27.54 5.37 -15.14
N GLU A 155 -26.60 5.34 -14.20
CA GLU A 155 -26.62 6.17 -12.98
C GLU A 155 -26.19 7.62 -13.26
N TYR A 156 -25.24 7.82 -14.18
CA TYR A 156 -24.64 9.13 -14.51
C TYR A 156 -24.62 9.42 -16.03
N PRO A 157 -25.79 9.67 -16.66
CA PRO A 157 -25.92 9.81 -18.11
C PRO A 157 -25.23 11.05 -18.72
N ASN A 158 -24.71 11.96 -17.89
CA ASN A 158 -23.94 13.13 -18.34
C ASN A 158 -22.44 12.85 -18.55
N GLU A 159 -21.99 11.63 -18.26
CA GLU A 159 -20.61 11.18 -18.42
C GLU A 159 -20.46 10.30 -19.69
N THR A 160 -19.22 9.98 -20.06
CA THR A 160 -18.88 9.01 -21.12
C THR A 160 -17.77 8.08 -20.64
N VAL A 161 -17.68 6.85 -21.16
CA VAL A 161 -16.59 5.92 -20.83
C VAL A 161 -15.88 5.49 -22.11
N LEU A 162 -14.58 5.75 -22.19
CA LEU A 162 -13.70 5.27 -23.23
C LEU A 162 -13.09 3.95 -22.76
N MET A 163 -13.16 2.91 -23.58
CA MET A 163 -12.65 1.58 -23.23
C MET A 163 -11.75 1.07 -24.34
N ARG A 164 -10.44 1.05 -24.10
CA ARG A 164 -9.55 0.23 -24.92
C ARG A 164 -9.89 -1.22 -24.65
N LEU A 165 -10.23 -1.94 -25.71
CA LEU A 165 -10.41 -3.38 -25.68
C LEU A 165 -9.32 -4.03 -26.51
N LYS A 166 -8.51 -4.86 -25.87
CA LYS A 166 -7.33 -5.52 -26.45
C LYS A 166 -7.31 -7.01 -26.10
N GLU A 167 -6.82 -7.84 -27.02
CA GLU A 167 -6.40 -9.21 -26.68
C GLU A 167 -5.00 -9.20 -26.01
N GLU A 168 -4.93 -9.65 -24.75
CA GLU A 168 -3.68 -9.69 -23.95
C GLU A 168 -2.81 -10.90 -24.29
N PHE A 169 -3.46 -12.04 -24.53
CA PHE A 169 -2.82 -13.27 -24.97
C PHE A 169 -3.71 -13.92 -26.01
N SER A 170 -3.17 -14.17 -27.20
CA SER A 170 -3.95 -14.61 -28.35
C SER A 170 -3.84 -16.11 -28.57
N GLU A 171 -5.01 -16.76 -28.71
CA GLU A 171 -5.15 -18.14 -29.18
C GLU A 171 -5.80 -18.21 -30.57
N THR A 172 -6.53 -17.15 -30.98
CA THR A 172 -7.29 -17.12 -32.25
C THR A 172 -6.96 -15.94 -33.16
N TYR A 173 -6.34 -14.87 -32.67
CA TYR A 173 -6.12 -13.58 -33.35
C TYR A 173 -7.40 -12.88 -33.90
N ASP A 174 -8.56 -13.46 -33.64
CA ASP A 174 -9.89 -12.88 -33.83
C ASP A 174 -10.69 -13.05 -32.54
N ILE A 175 -11.18 -11.91 -32.03
CA ILE A 175 -12.12 -11.83 -30.91
C ILE A 175 -13.42 -11.11 -31.31
N TYR A 176 -13.55 -10.63 -32.55
CA TYR A 176 -14.63 -9.73 -32.96
C TYR A 176 -16.01 -10.35 -32.75
N GLY A 177 -16.20 -11.59 -33.22
CA GLY A 177 -17.47 -12.32 -33.03
C GLY A 177 -17.83 -12.52 -31.56
N ALA A 178 -16.85 -12.79 -30.70
CA ALA A 178 -17.04 -12.92 -29.26
C ALA A 178 -17.35 -11.57 -28.59
N VAL A 179 -16.70 -10.48 -29.01
CA VAL A 179 -16.98 -9.13 -28.50
C VAL A 179 -18.40 -8.70 -28.86
N VAL A 180 -18.84 -8.95 -30.10
CA VAL A 180 -20.21 -8.71 -30.58
C VAL A 180 -21.24 -9.49 -29.74
N ASP A 181 -21.03 -10.79 -29.55
CA ASP A 181 -21.90 -11.62 -28.70
C ASP A 181 -21.95 -11.13 -27.24
N TYR A 182 -20.81 -10.69 -26.67
CA TYR A 182 -20.79 -10.10 -25.34
C TYR A 182 -21.53 -8.76 -25.26
N ILE A 183 -21.45 -7.91 -26.29
CA ILE A 183 -22.24 -6.66 -26.37
C ILE A 183 -23.75 -6.97 -26.43
N HIS A 184 -24.15 -8.00 -27.19
CA HIS A 184 -25.54 -8.47 -27.24
C HIS A 184 -26.04 -9.05 -25.91
N ARG A 185 -25.17 -9.68 -25.11
CA ARG A 185 -25.55 -10.39 -23.86
C ARG A 185 -25.41 -9.57 -22.57
N TYR A 186 -24.52 -8.57 -22.54
CA TYR A 186 -24.16 -7.82 -21.33
C TYR A 186 -24.26 -6.29 -21.48
N ALA A 187 -24.63 -5.80 -22.67
CA ALA A 187 -24.84 -4.40 -22.96
C ALA A 187 -26.04 -4.25 -23.91
N HIS A 188 -26.10 -3.14 -24.64
CA HIS A 188 -27.06 -2.91 -25.73
C HIS A 188 -26.40 -2.03 -26.78
N TRP A 189 -26.80 -2.16 -28.05
CA TRP A 189 -26.17 -1.43 -29.15
C TRP A 189 -26.29 0.10 -29.00
N ASP A 190 -27.40 0.60 -28.45
CA ASP A 190 -27.58 2.03 -28.20
C ASP A 190 -26.68 2.60 -27.08
N LEU A 191 -25.99 1.76 -26.31
CA LEU A 191 -24.96 2.20 -25.36
C LEU A 191 -23.68 2.66 -26.08
N LEU A 192 -23.41 2.15 -27.29
CA LEU A 192 -22.14 2.34 -27.96
C LEU A 192 -22.10 3.59 -28.85
N TRP A 193 -20.90 4.15 -29.03
CA TRP A 193 -20.60 5.16 -30.05
C TRP A 193 -20.10 4.48 -31.34
N HIS A 194 -20.92 4.45 -32.39
CA HIS A 194 -20.68 3.68 -33.62
C HIS A 194 -19.89 4.43 -34.71
N SER A 195 -18.97 5.31 -34.33
CA SER A 195 -18.17 6.09 -35.28
C SER A 195 -16.68 6.00 -34.99
N ARG A 196 -15.89 6.03 -36.07
CA ARG A 196 -14.42 6.16 -36.01
C ARG A 196 -13.96 7.56 -35.59
N LEU A 197 -14.85 8.56 -35.67
CA LEU A 197 -14.54 9.96 -35.37
C LEU A 197 -14.61 10.25 -33.87
N VAL A 198 -13.85 11.25 -33.44
CA VAL A 198 -13.96 11.83 -32.09
C VAL A 198 -15.32 12.53 -31.97
N PRO A 199 -16.16 12.17 -30.98
CA PRO A 199 -17.43 12.85 -30.73
C PRO A 199 -17.25 14.21 -30.05
N THR A 200 -18.25 15.08 -30.18
CA THR A 200 -18.50 16.17 -29.21
C THR A 200 -18.95 15.59 -27.87
N MET A 201 -18.85 16.37 -26.79
CA MET A 201 -19.37 15.95 -25.49
C MET A 201 -20.83 15.52 -25.55
N ARG A 202 -21.70 16.27 -26.27
CA ARG A 202 -23.12 15.93 -26.47
C ARG A 202 -23.32 14.53 -27.02
N GLU A 203 -22.53 14.14 -28.03
CA GLU A 203 -22.62 12.83 -28.67
C GLU A 203 -22.04 11.70 -27.80
N ALA A 204 -21.08 12.02 -26.94
CA ALA A 204 -20.42 11.08 -26.03
C ALA A 204 -21.23 10.78 -24.75
N ARG A 205 -22.07 11.71 -24.28
CA ARG A 205 -22.87 11.55 -23.05
C ARG A 205 -23.74 10.29 -23.07
N GLY A 206 -23.67 9.50 -22.01
CA GLY A 206 -24.36 8.22 -21.87
C GLY A 206 -23.79 7.10 -22.74
N LYS A 207 -22.66 7.31 -23.44
CA LYS A 207 -22.07 6.32 -24.35
C LYS A 207 -20.80 5.65 -23.80
N LEU A 208 -20.66 4.38 -24.17
CA LEU A 208 -19.42 3.62 -24.18
C LEU A 208 -18.73 3.79 -25.55
N ILE A 209 -17.57 4.41 -25.55
CA ILE A 209 -16.70 4.55 -26.72
C ILE A 209 -15.67 3.42 -26.69
N ILE A 210 -15.88 2.38 -27.50
CA ILE A 210 -14.86 1.33 -27.66
C ILE A 210 -13.71 1.91 -28.48
N LEU A 211 -12.51 1.81 -27.92
CA LEU A 211 -11.22 2.05 -28.56
C LEU A 211 -10.66 0.69 -29.00
N GLN A 212 -11.02 0.28 -30.21
CA GLN A 212 -10.78 -1.05 -30.74
C GLN A 212 -9.30 -1.27 -31.06
N ASP A 213 -8.64 -2.13 -30.27
CA ASP A 213 -7.24 -2.59 -30.42
C ASP A 213 -7.22 -4.08 -30.85
N PHE A 214 -8.10 -4.44 -31.80
CA PHE A 214 -8.25 -5.76 -32.42
C PHE A 214 -8.86 -5.67 -33.83
N SER A 215 -8.73 -6.75 -34.60
CA SER A 215 -9.20 -6.90 -35.99
C SER A 215 -10.74 -6.93 -36.13
N GLY A 216 -11.23 -6.87 -37.37
CA GLY A 216 -12.67 -6.93 -37.69
C GLY A 216 -13.32 -5.56 -37.96
N PRO A 217 -14.64 -5.53 -38.27
CA PRO A 217 -15.43 -4.29 -38.44
C PRO A 217 -15.36 -3.35 -37.23
N ASP A 218 -15.81 -2.11 -37.40
CA ASP A 218 -15.77 -1.10 -36.35
C ASP A 218 -16.91 -1.25 -35.34
N LEU A 219 -16.57 -1.26 -34.06
CA LEU A 219 -17.53 -1.10 -32.95
C LEU A 219 -17.41 0.28 -32.28
N GLY A 220 -16.73 1.20 -32.95
CA GLY A 220 -16.43 2.56 -32.49
C GLY A 220 -15.12 3.10 -33.06
N MET A 221 -14.32 3.72 -32.22
CA MET A 221 -13.05 4.33 -32.59
C MET A 221 -11.92 3.29 -32.65
N ARG A 222 -10.94 3.48 -33.53
CA ARG A 222 -9.74 2.63 -33.58
C ARG A 222 -8.72 3.12 -32.56
N TYR A 223 -8.14 2.22 -31.78
CA TYR A 223 -7.13 2.58 -30.78
C TYR A 223 -5.95 3.35 -31.42
N GLY A 224 -5.48 2.89 -32.59
CA GLY A 224 -4.41 3.53 -33.36
C GLY A 224 -4.74 4.85 -34.07
N SER A 225 -5.89 5.50 -33.84
CA SER A 225 -6.13 6.88 -34.29
C SER A 225 -5.78 7.95 -33.25
N LEU A 226 -5.45 7.53 -32.03
CA LEU A 226 -4.98 8.40 -30.94
C LEU A 226 -3.50 8.74 -31.13
N ASP A 227 -3.04 9.84 -30.50
CA ASP A 227 -1.62 10.07 -30.27
C ASP A 227 -1.23 9.42 -28.93
N ILE A 228 -0.22 8.53 -28.92
CA ILE A 228 -0.01 7.57 -27.83
C ILE A 228 1.46 7.51 -27.41
N ALA A 229 1.72 7.74 -26.12
CA ALA A 229 2.99 7.43 -25.47
C ALA A 229 2.86 6.23 -24.52
N ASP A 230 3.35 5.06 -24.98
CA ASP A 230 3.35 3.78 -24.25
C ASP A 230 4.77 3.21 -24.09
N HIS A 231 5.69 4.01 -23.53
CA HIS A 231 7.01 3.51 -23.12
C HIS A 231 6.88 2.76 -21.77
N TRP A 232 6.32 1.55 -21.79
CA TRP A 232 6.02 0.76 -20.57
C TRP A 232 7.23 0.07 -19.93
N ARG A 233 8.33 -0.10 -20.68
CA ARG A 233 9.50 -0.88 -20.21
C ARG A 233 10.32 -0.08 -19.20
N VAL A 234 10.33 -0.53 -17.96
CA VAL A 234 11.14 0.04 -16.87
C VAL A 234 11.96 -1.11 -16.27
N PRO A 235 13.14 -1.48 -16.81
CA PRO A 235 13.85 -2.70 -16.41
C PRO A 235 14.21 -2.76 -14.92
N THR A 236 14.59 -1.60 -14.36
CA THR A 236 14.91 -1.39 -12.95
C THR A 236 14.45 0.01 -12.53
N LEU A 237 14.32 0.27 -11.22
CA LEU A 237 13.92 1.57 -10.70
C LEU A 237 14.90 2.73 -11.01
N LEU A 238 16.05 2.46 -11.63
CA LEU A 238 16.96 3.50 -12.15
C LEU A 238 16.41 4.16 -13.44
N HIS A 239 15.62 3.42 -14.22
CA HIS A 239 15.06 3.88 -15.51
C HIS A 239 13.73 4.64 -15.33
N VAL A 240 13.34 4.95 -14.08
CA VAL A 240 12.14 5.73 -13.77
C VAL A 240 12.21 7.14 -14.37
N GLU A 241 13.41 7.75 -14.41
CA GLU A 241 13.55 9.07 -15.03
C GLU A 241 13.41 9.01 -16.57
N GLU A 242 13.90 7.96 -17.23
CA GLU A 242 13.66 7.75 -18.67
C GLU A 242 12.16 7.58 -18.98
N LYS A 243 11.44 6.85 -18.12
CA LYS A 243 9.98 6.75 -18.17
C LYS A 243 9.32 8.11 -17.98
N TRP A 244 9.77 8.90 -17.00
CA TRP A 244 9.25 10.24 -16.76
C TRP A 244 9.49 11.19 -17.93
N GLN A 245 10.68 11.20 -18.53
CA GLN A 245 10.98 12.02 -19.71
C GLN A 245 10.09 11.67 -20.91
N SER A 246 9.74 10.39 -21.09
CA SER A 246 8.74 9.97 -22.10
C SER A 246 7.33 10.47 -21.80
N VAL A 247 6.93 10.52 -20.53
CA VAL A 247 5.61 11.03 -20.10
C VAL A 247 5.56 12.55 -20.25
N TYR A 248 6.54 13.26 -19.70
CA TYR A 248 6.69 14.71 -19.76
C TYR A 248 6.67 15.24 -21.20
N LYS A 249 7.45 14.62 -22.11
CA LYS A 249 7.50 15.00 -23.52
C LYS A 249 6.13 14.93 -24.22
N HIS A 250 5.32 13.93 -23.88
CA HIS A 250 3.99 13.76 -24.47
C HIS A 250 2.95 14.74 -23.88
N LEU A 251 3.05 15.02 -22.57
CA LEU A 251 2.23 16.03 -21.90
C LEU A 251 2.52 17.45 -22.38
N GLU A 252 3.78 17.80 -22.67
CA GLU A 252 4.12 19.09 -23.31
C GLU A 252 3.66 19.16 -24.78
N ALA A 253 3.51 18.02 -25.47
CA ALA A 253 3.05 17.98 -26.86
C ALA A 253 1.52 18.15 -26.97
N ALA A 254 0.73 17.58 -26.05
CA ALA A 254 -0.74 17.58 -26.13
C ALA A 254 -1.41 18.97 -26.28
N PRO A 255 -0.98 20.04 -25.59
CA PRO A 255 -1.57 21.38 -25.75
C PRO A 255 -1.44 21.96 -27.16
N VAL A 256 -0.37 21.62 -27.89
CA VAL A 256 -0.02 22.19 -29.21
C VAL A 256 -0.21 21.20 -30.38
N GLY A 257 -0.37 19.91 -30.08
CA GLY A 257 -0.59 18.85 -31.06
C GLY A 257 -2.00 18.88 -31.68
N ASN A 258 -2.27 17.91 -32.57
CA ASN A 258 -3.52 17.86 -33.34
C ASN A 258 -4.78 17.83 -32.45
N LYS A 259 -5.62 18.87 -32.53
CA LYS A 259 -6.88 18.97 -31.77
C LYS A 259 -7.95 17.96 -32.20
N ALA A 260 -7.86 17.39 -33.41
CA ALA A 260 -8.74 16.32 -33.86
C ALA A 260 -8.38 14.93 -33.31
N GLN A 261 -7.30 14.81 -32.53
CA GLN A 261 -6.88 13.56 -31.89
C GLN A 261 -6.91 13.67 -30.36
N ILE A 262 -7.41 12.61 -29.72
CA ILE A 262 -7.24 12.38 -28.28
C ILE A 262 -5.78 11.95 -28.06
N PHE A 263 -5.10 12.59 -27.10
CA PHE A 263 -3.79 12.19 -26.62
C PHE A 263 -3.95 11.17 -25.49
N LEU A 264 -3.12 10.13 -25.45
CA LEU A 264 -3.11 9.09 -24.42
C LEU A 264 -1.69 8.85 -23.90
N THR A 265 -1.45 9.25 -22.65
CA THR A 265 -0.15 9.14 -21.98
C THR A 265 -0.19 8.03 -20.94
N TYR A 266 0.52 6.92 -21.15
CA TYR A 266 0.69 5.90 -20.12
C TYR A 266 1.81 6.32 -19.16
N SER A 267 1.47 6.57 -17.90
CA SER A 267 2.44 6.76 -16.81
C SER A 267 2.86 5.42 -16.19
N SER A 268 2.05 4.38 -16.36
CA SER A 268 2.32 3.00 -15.96
C SER A 268 3.60 2.42 -16.56
N GLY A 269 4.19 1.43 -15.89
CA GLY A 269 5.40 0.77 -16.40
C GLY A 269 5.89 -0.37 -15.52
N ALA A 270 6.63 -1.30 -16.12
CA ALA A 270 7.07 -2.52 -15.45
C ALA A 270 8.40 -3.08 -15.98
N GLY A 271 9.07 -3.85 -15.13
CA GLY A 271 10.22 -4.69 -15.47
C GLY A 271 10.66 -5.55 -14.28
N VAL A 272 11.66 -6.41 -14.52
CA VAL A 272 12.10 -7.46 -13.57
C VAL A 272 12.45 -6.90 -12.19
N PHE A 273 13.02 -5.71 -12.11
CA PHE A 273 13.39 -5.05 -10.84
C PHE A 273 12.63 -3.72 -10.62
N ALA A 274 11.50 -3.54 -11.29
CA ALA A 274 10.58 -2.43 -11.08
C ALA A 274 9.14 -2.89 -11.39
N TYR A 275 8.49 -3.49 -10.40
CA TYR A 275 7.10 -3.93 -10.51
C TYR A 275 6.13 -2.72 -10.52
N PRO A 276 4.95 -2.81 -11.17
CA PRO A 276 4.04 -1.68 -11.41
C PRO A 276 3.84 -0.74 -10.21
N ARG A 277 3.51 -1.31 -9.06
CA ARG A 277 3.31 -0.58 -7.79
C ARG A 277 4.50 0.32 -7.41
N ALA A 278 5.74 -0.14 -7.61
CA ALA A 278 6.94 0.65 -7.29
C ALA A 278 7.31 1.71 -8.35
N VAL A 279 6.84 1.55 -9.60
CA VAL A 279 6.94 2.58 -10.65
C VAL A 279 5.90 3.68 -10.39
N ALA A 280 4.65 3.29 -10.13
CA ALA A 280 3.53 4.19 -9.80
C ALA A 280 3.86 5.14 -8.63
N GLN A 281 4.43 4.61 -7.53
CA GLN A 281 4.87 5.40 -6.36
C GLN A 281 5.87 6.53 -6.65
N ARG A 282 6.48 6.56 -7.85
CA ARG A 282 7.46 7.57 -8.29
C ARG A 282 6.91 8.41 -9.43
N ILE A 283 6.44 7.77 -10.51
CA ILE A 283 5.92 8.45 -11.68
C ILE A 283 4.66 9.24 -11.35
N ASN A 284 3.74 8.71 -10.54
CA ASN A 284 2.51 9.43 -10.20
C ASN A 284 2.80 10.66 -9.32
N ALA A 285 3.86 10.64 -8.50
CA ALA A 285 4.30 11.81 -7.74
C ALA A 285 4.86 12.91 -8.66
N GLN A 286 5.64 12.54 -9.68
CA GLN A 286 6.12 13.48 -10.71
C GLN A 286 4.94 14.03 -11.55
N LEU A 287 4.00 13.17 -11.97
CA LEU A 287 2.80 13.53 -12.72
C LEU A 287 1.88 14.47 -11.92
N TYR A 288 1.64 14.17 -10.65
CA TYR A 288 0.84 15.01 -9.76
C TYR A 288 1.50 16.38 -9.57
N GLY A 289 2.82 16.44 -9.36
CA GLY A 289 3.56 17.70 -9.29
C GLY A 289 3.44 18.53 -10.57
N TYR A 290 3.58 17.89 -11.74
CA TYR A 290 3.43 18.52 -13.06
C TYR A 290 2.02 19.09 -13.29
N LEU A 291 0.97 18.28 -13.07
CA LEU A 291 -0.42 18.71 -13.28
C LEU A 291 -0.83 19.81 -12.28
N ARG A 292 -0.37 19.72 -11.03
CA ARG A 292 -0.58 20.76 -10.02
C ARG A 292 0.10 22.08 -10.39
N ALA A 293 1.29 22.04 -10.97
CA ALA A 293 2.00 23.23 -11.44
C ALA A 293 1.36 23.89 -12.68
N LYS A 294 0.40 23.22 -13.34
CA LYS A 294 -0.31 23.72 -14.55
C LYS A 294 -1.82 23.90 -14.37
N THR A 295 -2.33 23.79 -13.14
CA THR A 295 -3.78 23.81 -12.86
C THR A 295 -4.47 25.08 -13.37
N ASP A 296 -3.84 26.25 -13.24
CA ASP A 296 -4.41 27.54 -13.66
C ASP A 296 -4.28 27.83 -15.17
N LEU A 297 -3.60 26.97 -15.94
CA LEU A 297 -3.27 27.25 -17.35
C LEU A 297 -4.37 26.84 -18.35
N ASN A 298 -5.42 26.15 -17.91
CA ASN A 298 -6.53 25.64 -18.73
C ASN A 298 -6.05 24.88 -20.00
N GLN A 299 -5.03 24.02 -19.84
CA GLN A 299 -4.41 23.27 -20.94
C GLN A 299 -5.01 21.86 -21.08
N ARG A 300 -5.12 21.37 -22.32
CA ARG A 300 -5.45 19.95 -22.58
C ARG A 300 -4.20 19.08 -22.44
N PHE A 301 -4.35 17.95 -21.75
CA PHE A 301 -3.34 16.89 -21.64
C PHE A 301 -3.85 15.53 -22.15
N GLY A 302 -5.13 15.46 -22.55
CA GLY A 302 -5.79 14.23 -22.96
C GLY A 302 -5.94 13.24 -21.81
N ILE A 303 -5.84 11.95 -22.11
CA ILE A 303 -5.94 10.87 -21.14
C ILE A 303 -4.58 10.69 -20.43
N SER A 304 -4.57 10.82 -19.11
CA SER A 304 -3.45 10.38 -18.26
C SER A 304 -3.79 9.00 -17.69
N CYS A 305 -3.05 7.97 -18.11
CA CYS A 305 -3.33 6.57 -17.82
C CYS A 305 -2.35 6.00 -16.79
N THR A 306 -2.84 5.72 -15.58
CA THR A 306 -2.03 5.42 -14.38
C THR A 306 -2.16 3.97 -13.89
N ASP A 307 -1.11 3.45 -13.26
CA ASP A 307 -1.18 2.38 -12.25
C ASP A 307 -1.41 3.01 -10.86
N MET A 308 -2.09 2.34 -9.93
CA MET A 308 -2.28 2.76 -8.51
C MET A 308 -2.67 4.23 -8.33
N ASN A 309 -3.92 4.53 -8.71
CA ASN A 309 -4.44 5.89 -8.90
C ASN A 309 -4.23 6.86 -7.73
N PRO A 310 -4.07 8.17 -7.99
CA PRO A 310 -4.11 9.19 -6.96
C PRO A 310 -5.48 9.29 -6.28
N SER A 311 -5.51 9.37 -4.94
CA SER A 311 -6.69 9.79 -4.17
C SER A 311 -6.46 11.20 -3.63
N PRO A 312 -6.95 12.27 -4.29
CA PRO A 312 -6.79 13.64 -3.82
C PRO A 312 -7.55 13.83 -2.50
N GLN A 313 -6.79 13.87 -1.41
CA GLN A 313 -7.31 13.86 -0.03
C GLN A 313 -8.15 15.09 0.31
N SER A 314 -9.30 14.85 0.94
CA SER A 314 -9.80 15.74 1.99
C SER A 314 -8.93 15.59 3.24
N GLU A 315 -8.70 16.70 3.97
CA GLU A 315 -7.73 16.84 5.08
C GLU A 315 -7.40 15.55 5.88
N VAL A 316 -6.11 15.17 5.89
CA VAL A 316 -5.59 13.99 6.58
C VAL A 316 -5.95 14.01 8.07
N ARG A 317 -6.82 13.09 8.49
CA ARG A 317 -7.16 12.89 9.91
C ARG A 317 -5.99 12.17 10.61
N PRO A 318 -5.29 12.79 11.59
CA PRO A 318 -4.01 12.29 12.07
C PRO A 318 -4.15 11.15 13.09
N GLN A 319 -4.47 9.94 12.64
CA GLN A 319 -4.43 8.73 13.49
C GLN A 319 -2.98 8.28 13.82
N SER A 320 -1.97 8.80 13.12
CA SER A 320 -0.58 8.33 13.18
C SER A 320 0.33 9.06 14.19
N ALA A 321 0.00 10.26 14.66
CA ALA A 321 0.94 11.11 15.40
C ALA A 321 1.49 10.46 16.69
N VAL A 322 0.60 9.88 17.51
CA VAL A 322 0.97 9.16 18.74
C VAL A 322 1.79 7.91 18.42
N LEU A 323 1.36 7.13 17.42
CA LEU A 323 2.04 5.92 16.95
C LEU A 323 3.49 6.20 16.50
N VAL A 324 3.67 7.20 15.63
CA VAL A 324 4.99 7.62 15.13
C VAL A 324 5.87 8.14 16.27
N SER A 325 5.32 8.95 17.18
CA SER A 325 6.07 9.44 18.35
C SER A 325 6.52 8.30 19.27
N SER A 326 5.64 7.32 19.54
CA SER A 326 5.99 6.13 20.32
C SER A 326 7.07 5.28 19.65
N LEU A 327 6.99 5.06 18.34
CA LEU A 327 8.02 4.34 17.59
C LEU A 327 9.38 5.02 17.65
N VAL A 328 9.43 6.35 17.48
CA VAL A 328 10.66 7.14 17.56
C VAL A 328 11.29 7.01 18.95
N VAL A 329 10.49 7.14 20.03
CA VAL A 329 10.98 6.98 21.41
C VAL A 329 11.52 5.58 21.67
N VAL A 330 10.81 4.51 21.26
CA VAL A 330 11.29 3.12 21.44
C VAL A 330 12.60 2.88 20.68
N ASN A 331 12.74 3.41 19.46
CA ASN A 331 13.98 3.33 18.70
C ASN A 331 15.14 4.07 19.41
N ILE A 332 14.93 5.31 19.87
CA ILE A 332 15.95 6.07 20.59
C ILE A 332 16.43 5.31 21.84
N ILE A 333 15.52 4.72 22.61
CA ILE A 333 15.87 3.89 23.78
C ILE A 333 16.73 2.69 23.36
N TRP A 334 16.36 1.98 22.29
CA TRP A 334 17.16 0.87 21.76
C TRP A 334 18.58 1.31 21.36
N TRP A 335 18.72 2.45 20.69
CA TRP A 335 20.02 2.98 20.30
C TRP A 335 20.93 3.32 21.47
N MET A 336 20.38 3.89 22.55
CA MET A 336 21.13 4.15 23.78
C MET A 336 21.60 2.84 24.46
N VAL A 337 20.80 1.78 24.43
CA VAL A 337 21.19 0.45 24.94
C VAL A 337 22.30 -0.17 24.07
N MET A 338 22.23 -0.05 22.74
CA MET A 338 23.28 -0.55 21.84
C MET A 338 24.61 0.20 21.99
N ILE A 339 24.58 1.51 22.24
CA ILE A 339 25.80 2.29 22.57
C ILE A 339 26.38 1.83 23.92
N ALA A 340 25.54 1.59 24.94
CA ALA A 340 25.99 1.06 26.22
C ALA A 340 26.59 -0.36 26.10
N ALA A 341 26.09 -1.20 25.20
CA ALA A 341 26.66 -2.52 24.91
C ALA A 341 28.11 -2.43 24.42
N ILE A 342 28.39 -1.55 23.45
CA ILE A 342 29.75 -1.31 22.94
C ILE A 342 30.64 -0.78 24.06
N GLY A 343 30.17 0.22 24.83
CA GLY A 343 30.92 0.80 25.94
C GLY A 343 31.31 -0.24 27.00
N LEU A 344 30.36 -1.06 27.47
CA LEU A 344 30.60 -2.10 28.46
C LEU A 344 31.49 -3.23 27.95
N GLY A 345 31.32 -3.66 26.69
CA GLY A 345 32.16 -4.70 26.09
C GLY A 345 33.60 -4.24 25.88
N ALA A 346 33.81 -3.03 25.36
CA ALA A 346 35.14 -2.49 25.10
C ALA A 346 35.93 -2.16 26.39
N THR A 347 35.26 -1.65 27.43
CA THR A 347 35.91 -1.32 28.71
C THR A 347 36.22 -2.53 29.59
N HIS A 348 35.61 -3.69 29.33
CA HIS A 348 35.73 -4.90 30.16
C HIS A 348 36.14 -6.13 29.35
N LEU A 349 36.87 -5.94 28.24
CA LEU A 349 37.19 -6.97 27.25
C LEU A 349 37.81 -8.23 27.88
N ASP A 350 38.83 -8.06 28.71
CA ASP A 350 39.54 -9.15 29.41
C ASP A 350 38.90 -9.52 30.76
N SER A 351 37.86 -8.80 31.19
CA SER A 351 37.26 -8.95 32.53
C SER A 351 36.21 -10.06 32.62
N CYS A 352 36.23 -11.02 31.69
CA CYS A 352 35.34 -12.19 31.71
C CYS A 352 36.07 -13.48 31.30
N PRO A 353 37.13 -13.91 32.01
CA PRO A 353 37.94 -15.08 31.65
C PRO A 353 37.15 -16.38 31.57
N VAL A 354 36.01 -16.52 32.27
CA VAL A 354 35.12 -17.69 32.17
C VAL A 354 34.51 -17.87 30.77
N GLN A 355 34.34 -16.78 30.02
CA GLN A 355 33.84 -16.77 28.65
C GLN A 355 34.24 -15.46 27.94
N PRO A 356 35.45 -15.39 27.34
CA PRO A 356 35.97 -14.16 26.74
C PRO A 356 35.14 -13.65 25.54
N ASN A 357 34.25 -14.49 24.99
CA ASN A 357 33.33 -14.08 23.93
C ASN A 357 32.17 -13.18 24.43
N ILE A 358 31.89 -13.07 25.73
CA ILE A 358 30.76 -12.24 26.23
C ILE A 358 30.99 -10.74 25.98
N PRO A 359 32.15 -10.13 26.31
CA PRO A 359 32.42 -8.73 25.95
C PRO A 359 32.46 -8.49 24.44
N ILE A 360 33.03 -9.43 23.66
CA ILE A 360 33.08 -9.37 22.19
C ILE A 360 31.67 -9.39 21.58
N TYR A 361 30.79 -10.27 22.11
CA TYR A 361 29.40 -10.36 21.71
C TYR A 361 28.66 -9.02 21.86
N LEU A 362 28.86 -8.31 22.97
CA LEU A 362 28.25 -6.98 23.19
C LEU A 362 28.75 -5.92 22.20
N ILE A 363 30.05 -5.89 21.89
CA ILE A 363 30.63 -4.95 20.92
C ILE A 363 30.01 -5.19 19.54
N VAL A 364 29.98 -6.46 19.09
CA VAL A 364 29.47 -6.80 17.76
C VAL A 364 27.95 -6.61 17.68
N LEU A 365 27.18 -6.97 18.71
CA LEU A 365 25.73 -6.74 18.79
C LEU A 365 25.37 -5.25 18.67
N GLY A 366 26.10 -4.38 19.37
CA GLY A 366 25.88 -2.94 19.31
C GLY A 366 26.34 -2.32 17.98
N THR A 367 27.49 -2.74 17.44
CA THR A 367 28.03 -2.18 16.18
C THR A 367 27.23 -2.62 14.95
N THR A 368 26.77 -3.87 14.85
CA THR A 368 25.88 -4.27 13.75
C THR A 368 24.54 -3.56 13.80
N SER A 369 24.01 -3.35 15.00
CA SER A 369 22.79 -2.56 15.19
C SER A 369 22.98 -1.12 14.70
N LEU A 370 24.04 -0.42 15.12
CA LEU A 370 24.30 0.96 14.70
C LEU A 370 24.55 1.08 13.18
N LEU A 371 25.22 0.10 12.58
CA LEU A 371 25.38 0.02 11.13
C LEU A 371 24.03 -0.15 10.42
N SER A 372 23.10 -0.93 11.00
CA SER A 372 21.75 -1.08 10.46
C SER A 372 20.94 0.23 10.51
N LEU A 373 21.10 1.05 11.56
CA LEU A 373 20.52 2.40 11.59
C LEU A 373 21.06 3.27 10.46
N ALA A 374 22.38 3.29 10.27
CA ALA A 374 23.02 4.09 9.22
C ALA A 374 22.53 3.67 7.81
N LEU A 375 22.45 2.37 7.53
CA LEU A 375 21.93 1.83 6.27
C LEU A 375 20.44 2.13 6.06
N THR A 376 19.65 2.20 7.13
CA THR A 376 18.23 2.58 7.07
C THR A 376 18.08 4.08 6.78
N TYR A 377 18.90 4.93 7.40
CA TYR A 377 18.89 6.37 7.17
C TYR A 377 19.36 6.74 5.76
N THR A 378 20.42 6.12 5.24
CA THR A 378 20.86 6.36 3.84
C THR A 378 19.81 5.85 2.84
N ARG A 379 19.17 4.71 3.10
CA ARG A 379 18.04 4.20 2.28
C ARG A 379 16.86 5.19 2.21
N ALA A 380 16.58 5.88 3.32
CA ALA A 380 15.46 6.81 3.43
C ALA A 380 15.68 8.16 2.69
N ASN A 381 16.92 8.48 2.31
CA ASN A 381 17.24 9.69 1.56
C ASN A 381 17.00 9.49 0.05
N PRO A 382 16.02 10.18 -0.59
CA PRO A 382 15.57 9.82 -1.95
C PRO A 382 16.58 9.99 -3.08
N GLY A 383 17.60 10.84 -2.90
CA GLY A 383 18.44 11.34 -3.99
C GLY A 383 19.48 10.37 -4.57
N VAL A 384 19.61 9.13 -4.07
CA VAL A 384 20.74 8.25 -4.44
C VAL A 384 20.31 6.79 -4.66
N GLY A 385 19.66 6.53 -5.79
CA GLY A 385 19.04 5.22 -6.10
C GLY A 385 19.99 4.01 -6.00
N MET A 386 21.21 4.11 -6.54
CA MET A 386 22.21 3.03 -6.46
C MET A 386 22.62 2.73 -5.02
N VAL A 387 22.85 3.77 -4.21
CA VAL A 387 23.21 3.61 -2.78
C VAL A 387 22.04 2.99 -2.01
N SER A 388 20.80 3.39 -2.26
CA SER A 388 19.62 2.81 -1.60
C SER A 388 19.46 1.30 -1.89
N ILE A 389 19.81 0.85 -3.11
CA ILE A 389 19.85 -0.58 -3.48
C ILE A 389 21.02 -1.30 -2.78
N MET A 390 22.24 -0.75 -2.83
CA MET A 390 23.40 -1.34 -2.15
C MET A 390 23.17 -1.45 -0.64
N CYS A 391 22.65 -0.39 0.00
CA CYS A 391 22.23 -0.42 1.40
C CYS A 391 21.13 -1.46 1.65
N SER A 392 20.19 -1.69 0.72
CA SER A 392 19.21 -2.77 0.84
C SER A 392 19.86 -4.15 0.94
N VAL A 393 20.86 -4.44 0.09
CA VAL A 393 21.57 -5.72 0.10
C VAL A 393 22.44 -5.87 1.35
N CYS A 394 23.20 -4.83 1.71
CA CYS A 394 23.98 -4.79 2.94
C CYS A 394 23.10 -4.99 4.18
N THR A 395 21.91 -4.39 4.23
CA THR A 395 20.96 -4.56 5.34
C THR A 395 20.50 -6.01 5.48
N VAL A 396 20.18 -6.71 4.38
CA VAL A 396 19.78 -8.13 4.44
C VAL A 396 20.94 -9.01 4.95
N ILE A 397 22.15 -8.81 4.42
CA ILE A 397 23.35 -9.56 4.86
C ILE A 397 23.64 -9.29 6.35
N LEU A 398 23.52 -8.03 6.79
CA LEU A 398 23.74 -7.60 8.18
C LEU A 398 22.72 -8.19 9.16
N HIS A 399 21.45 -8.33 8.75
CA HIS A 399 20.43 -8.99 9.56
C HIS A 399 20.65 -10.50 9.66
N LEU A 400 21.03 -11.17 8.57
CA LEU A 400 21.39 -12.60 8.59
C LEU A 400 22.60 -12.85 9.49
N PHE A 401 23.65 -12.01 9.39
CA PHE A 401 24.79 -12.07 10.30
C PHE A 401 24.37 -11.84 11.75
N SER A 402 23.59 -10.79 12.03
CA SER A 402 23.17 -10.44 13.40
C SER A 402 22.28 -11.52 14.03
N PHE A 403 21.46 -12.21 13.23
CA PHE A 403 20.70 -13.39 13.68
C PHE A 403 21.63 -14.54 14.10
N CYS A 404 22.57 -14.94 13.25
CA CYS A 404 23.54 -15.98 13.60
C CYS A 404 24.40 -15.60 14.81
N TRP A 405 24.80 -14.32 14.91
CA TRP A 405 25.56 -13.78 16.04
C TRP A 405 24.77 -13.77 17.35
N PHE A 406 23.47 -13.51 17.29
CA PHE A 406 22.56 -13.58 18.44
C PHE A 406 22.40 -15.02 18.97
N ILE A 407 22.34 -16.02 18.08
CA ILE A 407 22.37 -17.44 18.48
C ILE A 407 23.72 -17.79 19.15
N ALA A 408 24.85 -17.35 18.58
CA ALA A 408 26.17 -17.56 19.19
C ALA A 408 26.28 -16.91 20.58
N GLY A 409 25.82 -15.66 20.72
CA GLY A 409 25.73 -14.96 22.00
C GLY A 409 24.90 -15.70 23.05
N SER A 410 23.76 -16.27 22.64
CA SER A 410 22.92 -17.10 23.52
C SER A 410 23.66 -18.34 24.04
N ILE A 411 24.49 -18.97 23.19
CA ILE A 411 25.33 -20.12 23.55
C ILE A 411 26.48 -19.73 24.49
N TRP A 412 26.98 -18.48 24.43
CA TRP A 412 28.01 -17.99 25.36
C TRP A 412 27.46 -17.50 26.70
N VAL A 413 26.28 -16.86 26.69
CA VAL A 413 25.74 -16.14 27.86
C VAL A 413 24.99 -17.07 28.82
N TYR A 414 24.12 -17.95 28.32
CA TYR A 414 23.25 -18.76 29.19
C TYR A 414 23.96 -19.91 29.93
N PRO A 415 24.86 -20.72 29.33
CA PRO A 415 25.52 -21.84 30.03
C PRO A 415 26.49 -21.40 31.14
N VAL A 416 26.83 -20.11 31.18
CA VAL A 416 27.67 -19.48 32.20
C VAL A 416 26.84 -19.04 33.43
N TYR A 417 25.51 -19.13 33.39
CA TYR A 417 24.64 -18.64 34.46
C TYR A 417 24.58 -19.59 35.68
N PRO A 418 24.76 -19.10 36.93
CA PRO A 418 25.35 -17.81 37.31
C PRO A 418 26.89 -17.89 37.37
N PRO A 419 27.63 -16.88 36.86
CA PRO A 419 29.08 -16.85 36.97
C PRO A 419 29.52 -16.46 38.39
N ASP A 420 30.80 -16.66 38.67
CA ASP A 420 31.43 -16.08 39.84
C ASP A 420 31.76 -14.59 39.60
N TYR A 421 31.41 -13.73 40.55
CA TYR A 421 31.81 -12.31 40.56
C TYR A 421 33.10 -12.11 41.40
N THR A 422 33.63 -13.21 41.92
CA THR A 422 34.95 -13.52 42.50
C THR A 422 36.17 -13.03 41.73
N THR A 423 36.82 -11.91 42.05
CA THR A 423 38.13 -11.65 41.45
C THR A 423 39.14 -12.74 41.87
N HIS A 424 40.02 -13.13 40.95
CA HIS A 424 41.03 -14.18 41.10
C HIS A 424 40.54 -15.65 41.04
N THR A 425 39.27 -15.93 40.70
CA THR A 425 38.84 -17.31 40.37
C THR A 425 38.85 -17.56 38.86
N SER A 426 39.06 -18.81 38.44
CA SER A 426 39.04 -19.21 37.02
C SER A 426 37.64 -19.20 36.38
N ARG A 427 36.59 -18.87 37.15
CA ARG A 427 35.21 -18.69 36.67
C ARG A 427 34.69 -17.26 36.85
N TYR A 428 35.59 -16.31 37.08
CA TYR A 428 35.28 -14.88 37.17
C TYR A 428 34.63 -14.32 35.90
N CYS A 429 33.62 -13.47 36.08
CA CYS A 429 33.19 -12.49 35.08
C CYS A 429 32.74 -11.18 35.72
N HIS A 430 33.04 -10.05 35.08
CA HIS A 430 32.64 -8.74 35.59
C HIS A 430 31.11 -8.58 35.64
N ARG A 431 30.62 -8.24 36.84
CA ARG A 431 29.19 -8.25 37.18
C ARG A 431 28.32 -7.43 36.23
N THR A 432 28.67 -6.17 35.97
CA THR A 432 27.88 -5.30 35.10
C THR A 432 27.84 -5.81 33.66
N THR A 433 28.99 -6.27 33.15
CA THR A 433 29.11 -6.75 31.76
C THR A 433 28.32 -8.04 31.55
N TYR A 434 28.40 -8.99 32.49
CA TYR A 434 27.60 -10.22 32.42
C TYR A 434 26.09 -9.94 32.59
N GLN A 435 25.70 -9.18 33.61
CA GLN A 435 24.29 -8.90 33.87
C GLN A 435 23.64 -8.12 32.72
N PHE A 436 24.37 -7.22 32.07
CA PHE A 436 23.93 -6.55 30.85
C PHE A 436 23.76 -7.53 29.69
N ALA A 437 24.75 -8.40 29.41
CA ALA A 437 24.68 -9.41 28.35
C ALA A 437 23.53 -10.39 28.53
N PHE A 438 23.31 -10.88 29.76
CA PHE A 438 22.18 -11.73 30.12
C PHE A 438 20.85 -11.01 29.89
N THR A 439 20.72 -9.76 30.37
CA THR A 439 19.49 -8.98 30.26
C THR A 439 19.14 -8.65 28.80
N VAL A 440 20.08 -8.14 28.02
CA VAL A 440 19.81 -7.77 26.61
C VAL A 440 19.50 -9.01 25.76
N THR A 441 20.18 -10.13 25.98
CA THR A 441 19.92 -11.38 25.26
C THR A 441 18.53 -11.94 25.60
N THR A 442 18.15 -11.92 26.89
CA THR A 442 16.82 -12.33 27.35
C THR A 442 15.73 -11.43 26.76
N LEU A 443 15.93 -10.11 26.76
CA LEU A 443 14.96 -9.16 26.21
C LEU A 443 14.72 -9.36 24.71
N VAL A 444 15.75 -9.63 23.91
CA VAL A 444 15.60 -9.93 22.48
C VAL A 444 14.84 -11.24 22.26
N TRP A 445 15.13 -12.31 23.03
CA TRP A 445 14.35 -13.55 22.94
C TRP A 445 12.87 -13.32 23.29
N VAL A 446 12.59 -12.51 24.31
CA VAL A 446 11.22 -12.15 24.70
C VAL A 446 10.51 -11.35 23.61
N THR A 447 11.15 -10.33 23.01
CA THR A 447 10.51 -9.54 21.93
C THR A 447 10.32 -10.35 20.65
N THR A 448 11.31 -11.15 20.23
CA THR A 448 11.17 -12.08 19.09
C THR A 448 10.01 -13.07 19.31
N THR A 449 9.87 -13.60 20.53
CA THR A 449 8.76 -14.49 20.90
C THR A 449 7.41 -13.79 20.79
N PHE A 450 7.28 -12.56 21.31
CA PHE A 450 6.03 -11.79 21.19
C PHE A 450 5.71 -11.39 19.73
N ILE A 451 6.71 -11.04 18.92
CA ILE A 451 6.53 -10.75 17.48
C ILE A 451 6.04 -12.01 16.74
N PHE A 452 6.62 -13.17 17.02
CA PHE A 452 6.21 -14.43 16.39
C PHE A 452 4.76 -14.79 16.73
N PHE A 453 4.40 -14.85 18.02
CA PHE A 453 3.03 -15.19 18.43
C PHE A 453 2.00 -14.12 18.04
N GLY A 454 2.35 -12.83 18.14
CA GLY A 454 1.50 -11.72 17.71
C GLY A 454 1.24 -11.74 16.20
N GLY A 455 2.30 -11.95 15.40
CA GLY A 455 2.21 -12.12 13.95
C GLY A 455 1.35 -13.32 13.54
N CYS A 456 1.53 -14.48 14.20
CA CYS A 456 0.67 -15.65 13.97
C CYS A 456 -0.80 -15.36 14.33
N CYS A 457 -1.08 -14.67 15.44
CA CYS A 457 -2.45 -14.30 15.80
C CYS A 457 -3.07 -13.34 14.78
N PHE A 458 -2.31 -12.35 14.28
CA PHE A 458 -2.79 -11.42 13.25
C PHE A 458 -3.01 -12.11 11.89
N ALA A 459 -2.13 -13.03 11.50
CA ALA A 459 -2.29 -13.86 10.31
C ALA A 459 -3.53 -14.76 10.40
N LEU A 460 -3.79 -15.36 11.57
CA LEU A 460 -5.01 -16.15 11.81
C LEU A 460 -6.28 -15.28 11.80
N LEU A 461 -6.26 -14.09 12.42
CA LEU A 461 -7.41 -13.17 12.41
C LEU A 461 -7.71 -12.63 11.02
N THR A 462 -6.69 -12.30 10.21
CA THR A 462 -6.87 -11.87 8.81
C THR A 462 -7.31 -13.03 7.91
N CYS A 463 -6.83 -14.26 8.14
CA CYS A 463 -7.33 -15.45 7.47
C CYS A 463 -8.81 -15.72 7.82
N CYS A 464 -9.18 -15.67 9.10
CA CYS A 464 -10.58 -15.78 9.53
C CYS A 464 -11.47 -14.69 8.93
N ASN A 465 -11.04 -13.43 8.94
CA ASN A 465 -11.80 -12.32 8.35
C ASN A 465 -11.96 -12.46 6.83
N THR A 466 -10.94 -12.91 6.10
CA THR A 466 -11.04 -13.15 4.65
C THR A 466 -11.92 -14.36 4.32
N ILE A 467 -11.89 -15.43 5.13
CA ILE A 467 -12.82 -16.57 5.00
C ILE A 467 -14.27 -16.14 5.31
N ILE A 468 -14.49 -15.33 6.34
CA ILE A 468 -15.83 -14.82 6.72
C ILE A 468 -16.36 -13.84 5.66
N ALA A 469 -15.51 -12.95 5.12
CA ALA A 469 -15.86 -12.08 4.00
C ALA A 469 -16.18 -12.89 2.74
N GLY A 470 -15.37 -13.91 2.42
CA GLY A 470 -15.64 -14.86 1.32
C GLY A 470 -16.99 -15.56 1.45
N ARG A 471 -17.38 -15.97 2.67
CA ARG A 471 -18.72 -16.53 2.94
C ARG A 471 -19.87 -15.53 2.79
N ARG A 472 -19.62 -14.22 2.92
CA ARG A 472 -20.62 -13.16 2.66
C ARG A 472 -20.68 -12.73 1.18
N LEU A 473 -19.68 -13.08 0.38
CA LEU A 473 -19.59 -12.79 -1.06
C LEU A 473 -20.01 -13.97 -1.96
N ILE A 474 -20.67 -14.98 -1.39
CA ILE A 474 -21.38 -16.02 -2.13
C ILE A 474 -22.88 -15.72 -2.03
N PRO A 475 -23.53 -15.18 -3.09
CA PRO A 475 -24.99 -15.08 -3.13
C PRO A 475 -25.63 -16.46 -3.03
N SER A 476 -26.71 -16.59 -2.25
CA SER A 476 -27.47 -17.84 -2.19
C SER A 476 -28.15 -18.10 -3.54
N ARG A 477 -27.86 -19.25 -4.17
CA ARG A 477 -28.35 -19.63 -5.51
C ARG A 477 -29.87 -19.87 -5.63
N PHE A 478 -30.67 -19.43 -4.66
CA PHE A 478 -32.08 -19.77 -4.52
C PHE A 478 -33.04 -18.57 -4.44
N SER A 479 -32.56 -17.33 -4.50
CA SER A 479 -33.40 -16.12 -4.36
C SER A 479 -33.76 -15.40 -5.67
N TYR A 480 -33.46 -15.98 -6.83
CA TYR A 480 -33.56 -15.30 -8.14
C TYR A 480 -34.21 -16.13 -9.27
N TYR A 481 -35.04 -17.13 -8.94
CA TYR A 481 -36.06 -17.62 -9.87
C TYR A 481 -37.41 -16.99 -9.49
N GLY A 482 -38.07 -16.39 -10.48
CA GLY A 482 -39.11 -15.40 -10.25
C GLY A 482 -40.48 -15.96 -9.88
N ALA A 483 -41.23 -15.17 -9.12
CA ALA A 483 -42.68 -15.27 -9.06
C ALA A 483 -43.30 -14.63 -10.32
N THR A 484 -43.12 -15.29 -11.47
CA THR A 484 -43.87 -14.99 -12.70
C THR A 484 -44.78 -16.17 -12.99
N SER A 485 -46.08 -15.89 -13.11
CA SER A 485 -47.09 -16.86 -13.50
C SER A 485 -46.82 -17.45 -14.87
N ASP A 486 -47.04 -18.75 -15.03
CA ASP A 486 -47.73 -19.24 -16.23
C ASP A 486 -48.53 -20.51 -15.90
N SER A 487 -49.84 -20.43 -16.08
CA SER A 487 -50.75 -21.56 -15.98
C SER A 487 -51.01 -22.12 -17.37
N GLN A 488 -50.30 -23.20 -17.76
CA GLN A 488 -50.68 -23.94 -18.96
C GLN A 488 -52.01 -24.67 -18.72
N PRO A 489 -53.02 -24.53 -19.60
CA PRO A 489 -54.23 -25.33 -19.52
C PRO A 489 -53.97 -26.77 -20.01
N THR A 490 -54.50 -27.76 -19.28
CA THR A 490 -54.56 -29.14 -19.74
C THR A 490 -55.66 -29.31 -20.79
N ALA A 491 -55.38 -30.03 -21.87
CA ALA A 491 -56.40 -30.39 -22.86
C ALA A 491 -57.25 -31.58 -22.38
N GLY A 492 -58.57 -31.53 -22.61
CA GLY A 492 -59.54 -32.59 -22.33
C GLY A 492 -60.60 -32.21 -21.29
N ASP A 493 -61.71 -31.62 -21.72
CA ASP A 493 -62.93 -32.39 -22.04
C ASP A 493 -64.10 -31.48 -22.50
N VAL A 494 -64.86 -31.97 -23.49
CA VAL A 494 -66.07 -31.39 -24.13
C VAL A 494 -65.88 -30.04 -24.85
#